data_AF-A0AAW5VK99-F1
#
_entry.id   AF-A0AAW5VK99-F1
#
_cell.length_a   1.000
_cell.length_b   1.000
_cell.length_c   1.000
_cell.angle_alpha   90.00
_cell.angle_beta   90.00
_cell.angle_gamma   90.00
#
_symmetry.space_group_name_H-M   'P 1'
#
loop_
_entity.id
_entity.type
_entity.pdbx_description
1 polymer ?
#
loop_
_entity_poly.entity_id
_entity_poly.type
_entity_poly.pdbx_seq_one_letter_code
_entity_poly.pdbx_strand_id
1 'polypeptide(L)'
;MTPTKASLLVTYICAGIYLGLLSESGIAERMRLEKELQNLNAEVERLVVENQGLEEKERRLKNDVYALEQEARKYYLLSETAHVLKFEEMPSPLTQKTKALPASLHTAGLGGEWKEPPLFLLRFFFISFSVFLILGVYFKLKRLQPMSNHKRLN
;
A
#
# COMPACT_ATOMS: atom_id res chain seq x y z
N MET A 1 -31.52 21.44 -30.23
CA MET A 1 -30.99 21.14 -28.87
C MET A 1 -30.31 22.39 -28.35
N THR A 2 -30.64 22.90 -27.16
CA THR A 2 -30.01 24.14 -26.65
C THR A 2 -28.58 23.84 -26.18
N PRO A 3 -27.63 24.80 -26.28
CA PRO A 3 -26.24 24.61 -25.85
C PRO A 3 -26.14 24.22 -24.37
N THR A 4 -27.08 24.68 -23.55
CA THR A 4 -27.22 24.34 -22.14
C THR A 4 -27.59 22.87 -21.91
N LYS A 5 -28.52 22.31 -22.70
CA LYS A 5 -28.90 20.90 -22.59
C LYS A 5 -27.77 19.96 -23.04
N ALA A 6 -27.01 20.34 -24.06
CA ALA A 6 -25.88 19.57 -24.55
C ALA A 6 -24.70 19.56 -23.55
N SER A 7 -24.37 20.72 -22.97
CA SER A 7 -23.33 20.82 -21.94
C SER A 7 -23.70 20.08 -20.64
N LEU A 8 -24.97 20.12 -20.23
CA LEU A 8 -25.46 19.35 -19.08
C LEU A 8 -25.35 17.84 -19.31
N LEU A 9 -25.71 17.34 -20.49
CA LEU A 9 -25.58 15.92 -20.82
C LEU A 9 -24.13 15.45 -20.78
N VAL A 10 -23.22 16.24 -21.35
CA VAL A 10 -21.77 15.95 -21.30
C VAL A 10 -21.27 15.94 -19.85
N THR A 11 -21.71 16.89 -19.03
CA THR A 11 -21.35 16.96 -17.61
C THR A 11 -21.83 15.71 -16.87
N TYR A 12 -23.07 15.27 -17.14
CA TYR A 12 -23.64 14.08 -16.53
C TYR A 12 -22.86 12.81 -16.88
N ILE A 13 -22.45 12.67 -18.15
CA ILE A 13 -21.62 11.54 -18.61
C ILE A 13 -20.23 11.57 -17.93
N CYS A 14 -19.58 12.74 -17.89
CA CYS A 14 -18.29 12.89 -17.22
C CYS A 14 -18.38 12.59 -15.72
N ALA A 15 -19.45 13.01 -15.05
CA ALA A 15 -19.68 12.73 -13.64
C ALA A 15 -19.87 11.24 -13.38
N GLY A 16 -20.65 10.53 -14.22
CA GLY A 16 -20.83 9.09 -14.11
C GLY A 16 -19.52 8.31 -14.29
N ILE A 17 -18.71 8.69 -15.27
CA ILE A 17 -17.39 8.09 -15.52
C ILE A 17 -16.46 8.34 -14.32
N TYR A 18 -16.42 9.57 -13.80
CA TYR A 18 -15.60 9.92 -12.64
C TYR A 18 -15.98 9.07 -11.41
N LEU A 19 -17.29 9.00 -11.11
CA LEU A 19 -17.79 8.27 -9.96
C LEU A 19 -17.54 6.75 -10.05
N GLY A 20 -17.66 6.16 -11.23
CA GLY A 20 -17.46 4.72 -11.42
C GLY A 20 -16.00 4.28 -11.46
N LEU A 21 -15.15 5.04 -12.15
CA LEU A 21 -13.78 4.61 -12.46
C LEU A 21 -12.72 5.27 -11.58
N LEU A 22 -12.83 6.58 -11.36
CA LEU A 22 -11.77 7.39 -10.75
C LEU A 22 -12.04 7.80 -9.31
N SER A 23 -13.26 7.63 -8.79
CA SER A 23 -13.62 7.97 -7.42
C SER A 23 -12.75 7.24 -6.39
N GLU A 24 -12.74 7.71 -5.15
CA GLU A 24 -12.04 7.06 -4.02
C GLU A 24 -12.53 5.64 -3.75
N SER A 25 -13.76 5.33 -4.15
CA SER A 25 -14.36 3.99 -4.11
C SER A 25 -14.37 3.28 -5.46
N GLY A 26 -13.68 3.84 -6.46
CA GLY A 26 -13.68 3.39 -7.84
C GLY A 26 -12.97 2.06 -8.05
N ILE A 27 -13.25 1.43 -9.19
CA ILE A 27 -12.70 0.10 -9.55
C ILE A 27 -11.16 0.10 -9.51
N ALA A 28 -10.53 1.19 -9.96
CA ALA A 28 -9.07 1.31 -9.97
C ALA A 28 -8.46 1.24 -8.56
N GLU A 29 -9.10 1.88 -7.58
CA GLU A 29 -8.64 1.86 -6.19
C GLU A 29 -8.89 0.48 -5.56
N ARG A 30 -10.04 -0.14 -5.86
CA ARG A 30 -10.32 -1.52 -5.40
C ARG A 30 -9.30 -2.53 -5.89
N MET A 31 -8.93 -2.49 -7.18
CA MET A 31 -7.93 -3.42 -7.73
C MET A 31 -6.55 -3.21 -7.11
N ARG A 32 -6.18 -1.96 -6.82
CA ARG A 32 -4.93 -1.65 -6.12
C ARG A 32 -4.96 -2.21 -4.70
N LEU A 33 -6.02 -1.92 -3.94
CA LEU A 33 -6.17 -2.41 -2.56
C LEU A 33 -6.21 -3.95 -2.51
N GLU A 34 -6.86 -4.59 -3.48
CA GLU A 34 -6.90 -6.05 -3.59
C GLU A 34 -5.50 -6.64 -3.80
N LYS A 35 -4.69 -6.03 -4.65
CA LYS A 35 -3.29 -6.44 -4.87
C LYS A 35 -2.42 -6.19 -3.64
N GLU A 36 -2.61 -5.07 -2.94
CA GLU A 36 -1.92 -4.80 -1.67
C GLU A 36 -2.32 -5.83 -0.60
N LEU A 37 -3.60 -6.20 -0.50
CA LEU A 37 -4.08 -7.25 0.40
C LEU A 37 -3.49 -8.62 0.06
N GLN A 38 -3.42 -8.99 -1.22
CA GLN A 38 -2.81 -10.25 -1.65
C GLN A 38 -1.33 -10.33 -1.29
N ASN A 39 -0.58 -9.25 -1.52
CA ASN A 39 0.83 -9.17 -1.14
C ASN A 39 1.01 -9.25 0.37
N LEU A 40 0.17 -8.54 1.13
CA LEU A 40 0.22 -8.56 2.59
C LEU A 40 -0.09 -9.96 3.13
N ASN A 41 -1.09 -10.64 2.55
CA ASN A 41 -1.44 -12.00 2.95
C ASN A 41 -0.29 -12.98 2.66
N ALA A 42 0.37 -12.85 1.51
CA ALA A 42 1.55 -13.66 1.19
C ALA A 42 2.71 -13.42 2.18
N GLU A 43 2.92 -12.17 2.61
CA GLU A 43 3.95 -11.86 3.60
C GLU A 43 3.58 -12.41 5.00
N VAL A 44 2.31 -12.37 5.38
CA VAL A 44 1.81 -12.99 6.62
C VAL A 44 2.04 -14.49 6.59
N GLU A 45 1.67 -15.19 5.51
CA GLU A 45 1.89 -16.63 5.36
C GLU A 45 3.39 -16.97 5.47
N ARG A 46 4.26 -16.19 4.83
CA ARG A 46 5.71 -16.36 4.93
C ARG A 46 6.21 -16.21 6.37
N LEU A 47 5.77 -15.16 7.07
CA LEU A 47 6.15 -14.92 8.46
C LEU A 47 5.65 -16.02 9.40
N VAL A 48 4.48 -16.61 9.13
CA VAL A 48 3.96 -17.76 9.87
C VAL A 48 4.88 -18.96 9.70
N VAL A 49 5.30 -19.28 8.48
CA VAL A 49 6.25 -20.38 8.21
C VAL A 49 7.60 -20.13 8.87
N GLU A 50 8.11 -18.89 8.84
CA GLU A 50 9.35 -18.53 9.51
C GLU A 50 9.27 -18.71 11.03
N ASN A 51 8.16 -18.28 11.64
CA ASN A 51 7.93 -18.47 13.08
C ASN A 51 7.89 -19.96 13.47
N GLN A 52 7.18 -20.79 12.71
CA GLN A 52 7.15 -22.24 12.95
C GLN A 52 8.56 -22.85 12.86
N GLY A 53 9.35 -22.45 11.85
CA GLY A 53 10.73 -22.90 11.72
C GLY A 53 11.65 -22.43 12.86
N LEU A 54 11.41 -21.24 13.41
CA LEU A 54 12.13 -20.73 14.57
C LEU A 54 11.72 -21.46 15.86
N GLU A 55 10.44 -21.76 16.05
CA GLU A 55 9.93 -22.52 17.19
C GLU A 55 10.51 -23.95 17.22
N GLU A 56 10.59 -24.62 16.07
CA GLU A 56 11.26 -25.92 15.96
C GLU A 56 12.74 -25.84 16.30
N LYS A 57 13.44 -24.80 15.82
CA LYS A 57 14.85 -24.58 16.17
C LYS A 57 15.03 -24.34 17.66
N GLU A 58 14.17 -23.51 18.27
CA GLU A 58 14.21 -23.27 19.71
C GLU A 58 14.01 -24.56 20.51
N ARG A 59 13.05 -25.41 20.08
CA ARG A 59 12.82 -26.71 20.71
C ARG A 59 14.03 -27.64 20.59
N ARG A 60 14.71 -27.67 19.44
CA ARG A 60 15.95 -28.44 19.25
C ARG A 60 17.07 -27.92 20.15
N LEU A 61 17.30 -26.60 20.19
CA LEU A 61 18.32 -26.02 21.07
C LEU A 61 18.04 -26.30 22.55
N LYS A 62 16.78 -26.26 23.00
CA LYS A 62 16.44 -26.62 24.40
C LYS A 62 16.82 -28.06 24.73
N ASN A 63 16.58 -29.00 23.80
CA ASN A 63 16.97 -30.39 23.98
C ASN A 63 18.50 -30.56 23.99
N ASP A 64 19.20 -29.87 23.09
CA ASP A 64 20.67 -29.93 23.01
C ASP A 64 21.32 -29.35 24.27
N VAL A 65 20.78 -28.25 24.81
CA VAL A 65 21.25 -27.66 26.08
C VAL A 65 21.05 -28.65 27.24
N TYR A 66 19.89 -29.31 27.30
CA TYR A 66 19.62 -30.33 28.32
C TYR A 66 20.57 -31.52 28.21
N ALA A 67 20.82 -32.01 27.00
CA ALA A 67 21.77 -33.10 26.74
C ALA A 67 23.20 -32.71 27.13
N LEU A 68 23.62 -31.49 26.76
CA LEU A 68 24.93 -30.95 27.09
C LEU A 68 25.11 -30.79 28.60
N GLU A 69 24.07 -30.35 29.32
CA GLU A 69 24.09 -30.27 30.78
C GLU A 69 24.22 -31.65 31.43
N GLN A 70 23.52 -32.65 30.91
CA GLN A 70 23.60 -34.02 31.40
C GLN A 70 24.98 -34.64 31.15
N GLU A 71 25.58 -34.39 29.99
CA GLU A 71 26.93 -34.83 29.66
C GLU A 71 27.99 -34.10 30.52
N ALA A 72 27.86 -32.79 30.71
CA ALA A 72 28.72 -32.03 31.62
C ALA A 72 28.64 -32.56 33.06
N ARG A 73 27.44 -32.86 33.58
CA ARG A 73 27.29 -33.46 34.92
C ARG A 73 28.05 -34.78 35.05
N LYS A 74 28.01 -35.61 34.01
CA LYS A 74 28.75 -36.89 33.96
C LYS A 74 30.27 -36.67 33.96
N TYR A 75 30.77 -35.74 33.15
CA TYR A 75 32.21 -35.46 33.06
C TYR A 75 32.78 -34.75 34.31
N TYR A 76 31.99 -33.91 34.98
CA TYR A 76 32.43 -33.15 36.15
C TYR A 76 32.04 -33.79 37.50
N LEU A 77 31.47 -35.01 37.50
CA LEU A 77 31.07 -35.74 38.71
C LEU A 77 30.19 -34.91 39.68
N LEU A 78 29.36 -34.03 39.12
CA LEU A 78 28.48 -33.14 39.88
C LEU A 78 27.29 -33.95 40.43
N SER A 79 26.95 -33.78 41.71
CA SER A 79 25.77 -34.43 42.32
C SER A 79 24.47 -33.97 41.64
N GLU A 80 23.38 -34.76 41.72
CA GLU A 80 22.08 -34.44 41.08
C GLU A 80 21.52 -33.04 41.41
N THR A 81 21.92 -32.48 42.55
CA THR A 81 21.52 -31.17 43.07
C THR A 81 22.49 -30.02 42.75
N ALA A 82 23.64 -30.29 42.13
CA ALA A 82 24.64 -29.28 41.85
C ALA A 82 24.30 -28.51 40.55
N HIS A 83 23.99 -27.23 40.68
CA HIS A 83 23.79 -26.35 39.53
C HIS A 83 25.13 -26.03 38.86
N VAL A 84 25.21 -26.28 37.54
CA VAL A 84 26.32 -25.79 36.72
C VAL A 84 26.20 -24.27 36.67
N LEU A 85 27.05 -23.57 37.44
CA LEU A 85 27.17 -22.13 37.38
C LEU A 85 27.72 -21.77 35.99
N LYS A 86 26.83 -21.47 35.05
CA LYS A 86 27.20 -20.71 33.86
C LYS A 86 27.67 -19.36 34.36
N PHE A 87 28.98 -19.14 34.33
CA PHE A 87 29.51 -17.79 34.34
C PHE A 87 28.86 -17.10 33.13
N GLU A 88 28.03 -16.09 33.36
CA GLU A 88 27.80 -15.08 32.35
C GLU A 88 29.20 -14.57 32.00
N GLU A 89 29.72 -15.00 30.84
CA GLU A 89 30.76 -14.23 30.18
C GLU A 89 30.22 -12.81 30.17
N MET A 90 30.86 -11.92 30.96
CA MET A 90 30.54 -10.49 31.04
C MET A 90 30.10 -10.06 29.65
N PRO A 91 28.94 -9.40 29.48
CA PRO A 91 28.43 -9.11 28.16
C PRO A 91 29.55 -8.42 27.39
N SER A 92 30.21 -9.19 26.49
CA SER A 92 31.09 -8.62 25.48
C SER A 92 30.25 -7.49 24.92
N PRO A 93 30.71 -6.22 24.94
CA PRO A 93 29.85 -5.09 24.69
C PRO A 93 29.09 -5.45 23.45
N LEU A 94 27.80 -5.77 23.65
CA LEU A 94 26.94 -6.21 22.60
C LEU A 94 27.17 -5.11 21.59
N THR A 95 27.74 -5.47 20.45
CA THR A 95 27.51 -4.71 19.25
C THR A 95 26.00 -4.79 19.16
N GLN A 96 25.35 -3.83 19.82
CA GLN A 96 23.95 -3.54 19.76
C GLN A 96 23.82 -3.14 18.30
N LYS A 97 23.73 -4.14 17.43
CA LYS A 97 22.66 -4.14 16.47
C LYS A 97 21.41 -4.20 17.32
N THR A 98 21.07 -3.06 17.94
CA THR A 98 19.73 -2.54 17.86
C THR A 98 19.27 -2.93 16.48
N LYS A 99 18.46 -3.99 16.41
CA LYS A 99 17.44 -4.10 15.39
C LYS A 99 16.64 -2.81 15.57
N ALA A 100 17.14 -1.74 14.97
CA ALA A 100 16.34 -0.62 14.63
C ALA A 100 15.26 -1.27 13.76
N LEU A 101 14.11 -1.50 14.37
CA LEU A 101 12.86 -1.54 13.64
C LEU A 101 13.00 -0.40 12.62
N PRO A 102 12.96 -0.67 11.31
CA PRO A 102 13.11 0.40 10.37
C PRO A 102 11.97 1.38 10.65
N ALA A 103 12.33 2.48 11.29
CA ALA A 103 11.51 3.67 11.45
C ALA A 103 11.41 4.38 10.08
N SER A 104 11.11 3.62 9.04
CA SER A 104 10.68 4.09 7.73
C SER A 104 9.16 3.95 7.63
N LEU A 105 8.47 4.43 8.68
CA LEU A 105 7.06 4.84 8.60
C LEU A 105 6.95 6.37 8.39
N HIS A 106 8.01 6.99 7.87
CA HIS A 106 8.02 8.37 7.45
C HIS A 106 8.66 8.48 6.07
N THR A 107 7.92 8.07 5.05
CA THR A 107 7.78 8.79 3.77
C THR A 107 6.59 8.20 3.02
N ALA A 108 5.39 8.37 3.57
CA ALA A 108 4.14 8.30 2.81
C ALA A 108 4.00 9.56 1.91
N GLY A 109 5.05 9.85 1.15
CA GLY A 109 5.18 11.06 0.36
C GLY A 109 6.39 10.91 -0.56
N LEU A 110 6.14 10.48 -1.79
CA LEU A 110 7.00 10.76 -2.94
C LEU A 110 8.35 10.02 -3.05
N GLY A 111 8.45 8.75 -2.64
CA GLY A 111 9.75 8.04 -2.67
C GLY A 111 9.80 6.59 -3.13
N GLY A 112 8.68 5.97 -3.53
CA GLY A 112 8.64 4.54 -3.87
C GLY A 112 8.11 4.30 -5.28
N GLU A 113 8.95 3.72 -6.13
CA GLU A 113 8.65 3.05 -7.40
C GLU A 113 7.55 3.68 -8.28
N TRP A 114 7.98 4.34 -9.36
CA TRP A 114 7.13 4.89 -10.41
C TRP A 114 6.48 3.79 -11.27
N LYS A 115 5.75 2.88 -10.64
CA LYS A 115 5.19 1.71 -11.32
C LYS A 115 3.74 1.91 -11.78
N GLU A 116 3.04 2.90 -11.23
CA GLU A 116 1.69 3.25 -11.63
C GLU A 116 1.55 4.78 -11.60
N PRO A 117 1.02 5.42 -12.66
CA PRO A 117 0.82 6.87 -12.64
C PRO A 117 -0.07 7.19 -11.42
N PRO A 118 0.32 8.16 -10.56
CA PRO A 118 -0.44 8.46 -9.36
C PRO A 118 -1.90 8.68 -9.76
N LEU A 119 -2.83 7.89 -9.22
CA LEU A 119 -4.26 8.05 -9.52
C LEU A 119 -4.71 9.50 -9.31
N PHE A 120 -4.03 10.24 -8.43
CA PHE A 120 -4.15 11.68 -8.27
C PHE A 120 -3.90 12.50 -9.55
N LEU A 121 -2.84 12.22 -10.31
CA LEU A 121 -2.54 12.89 -11.59
C LEU A 121 -3.61 12.57 -12.64
N LEU A 122 -4.07 11.31 -12.68
CA LEU A 122 -5.14 10.90 -13.59
C LEU A 122 -6.47 11.58 -13.22
N ARG A 123 -6.81 11.67 -11.92
CA ARG A 123 -7.97 12.40 -11.40
C ARG A 123 -7.90 13.88 -11.78
N PHE A 124 -6.76 14.53 -11.51
CA PHE A 124 -6.54 15.93 -11.82
C PHE A 124 -6.67 16.21 -13.33
N PHE A 125 -6.02 15.39 -14.15
CA PHE A 125 -6.11 15.50 -15.61
C PHE A 125 -7.55 15.31 -16.10
N PHE A 126 -8.25 14.29 -15.61
CA PHE A 126 -9.65 14.02 -15.97
C PHE A 126 -10.57 15.20 -15.62
N ILE A 127 -10.43 15.77 -14.42
CA ILE A 127 -11.22 16.94 -14.00
C ILE A 127 -10.92 18.14 -14.90
N SER A 128 -9.64 18.45 -15.12
CA SER A 128 -9.25 19.58 -15.98
C SER A 128 -9.74 19.41 -17.43
N PHE A 129 -9.66 18.20 -17.96
CA PHE A 129 -10.10 17.87 -19.30
C PHE A 129 -11.62 17.92 -19.42
N SER A 130 -12.36 17.42 -18.43
CA SER A 130 -13.82 17.48 -18.39
C SER A 130 -14.33 18.93 -18.41
N VAL A 131 -13.75 19.81 -17.57
CA VAL A 131 -14.09 21.24 -17.56
C VAL A 131 -13.82 21.88 -18.92
N PHE A 132 -12.66 21.60 -19.51
CA PHE A 132 -12.31 22.12 -20.83
C PHE A 132 -13.27 21.63 -21.92
N LEU A 133 -13.67 20.35 -21.87
CA LEU A 133 -14.59 19.74 -22.82
C LEU A 133 -16.00 20.35 -22.71
N ILE A 134 -16.52 20.54 -21.50
CA ILE A 134 -17.83 21.16 -21.25
C ILE A 134 -17.84 22.61 -21.78
N LEU A 135 -16.80 23.39 -21.48
CA LEU A 135 -16.65 24.76 -21.99
C LEU A 135 -16.52 24.77 -23.51
N GLY A 136 -15.69 23.89 -24.09
CA GLY A 136 -15.48 23.78 -25.53
C GLY A 136 -16.78 23.45 -26.28
N VAL A 137 -17.56 22.49 -25.79
CA VAL A 137 -18.87 22.14 -26.36
C VAL A 137 -19.84 23.32 -26.27
N TYR A 138 -19.89 24.00 -25.11
CA TYR A 138 -20.75 25.16 -24.91
C TYR A 138 -20.41 26.32 -25.89
N PHE A 139 -19.14 26.71 -25.98
CA PHE A 139 -18.71 27.80 -26.87
C PHE A 139 -18.87 27.44 -28.35
N LYS A 140 -18.58 26.18 -28.74
CA LYS A 140 -18.75 25.72 -30.11
C LYS A 140 -20.22 25.76 -30.54
N LEU A 141 -21.14 25.30 -29.70
CA LEU A 141 -22.58 25.35 -29.98
C LEU A 141 -23.15 26.77 -29.97
N LYS A 142 -22.64 27.66 -29.11
CA LYS A 142 -23.01 29.08 -29.10
C LYS A 142 -22.57 29.80 -30.39
N ARG A 143 -21.38 29.48 -30.91
CA ARG A 143 -20.87 30.02 -32.17
C ARG A 143 -21.62 29.50 -33.41
N LEU A 144 -22.26 28.34 -33.29
CA LEU A 144 -23.07 27.71 -34.33
C LEU A 144 -24.54 28.14 -34.32
N GLN A 145 -25.03 28.92 -33.36
CA GLN A 145 -26.35 29.53 -33.49
C GLN A 145 -26.25 30.62 -34.57
N PRO A 146 -26.82 30.42 -35.78
CA PRO A 146 -26.87 31.50 -36.76
C PRO A 146 -27.65 32.64 -36.14
N MET A 147 -27.14 33.87 -36.28
CA MET A 147 -27.93 35.08 -36.06
C MET A 147 -29.10 35.10 -37.05
N SER A 148 -30.16 34.34 -36.78
CA SER A 148 -31.38 34.32 -37.61
C SER A 148 -32.31 35.50 -37.27
N ASN A 149 -31.74 36.64 -36.92
CA ASN A 149 -32.48 37.90 -36.83
C ASN A 149 -31.94 38.84 -37.92
N HIS A 150 -32.08 38.42 -39.18
CA HIS A 150 -32.08 39.38 -40.28
C HIS A 150 -33.42 40.09 -40.22
N LYS A 151 -33.37 41.24 -39.54
CA LYS A 151 -34.37 42.29 -39.48
C LYS A 151 -35.04 42.41 -40.87
N ARG A 152 -36.32 42.03 -40.96
CA ARG A 152 -37.13 42.37 -42.14
C ARG A 152 -37.17 43.90 -42.20
N LEU A 153 -36.45 44.47 -43.15
CA LEU A 153 -36.61 45.87 -43.54
C LEU A 153 -38.01 45.99 -44.16
N ASN A 154 -38.81 46.87 -43.57
CA ASN A 154 -39.98 47.47 -44.22
C ASN A 154 -39.53 48.27 -45.44
#